data_AF-A0A1H0A2S0-F1
#
_entry.id   AF-A0A1H0A2S0-F1
#
_cell.length_a   1.000
_cell.length_b   1.000
_cell.length_c   1.000
_cell.angle_alpha   90.00
_cell.angle_beta   90.00
_cell.angle_gamma   90.00
#
_symmetry.space_group_name_H-M   'P 1'
#
loop_
_entity.id
_entity.type
_entity.pdbx_description
1 polymer ?
#
loop_
_entity_poly.entity_id
_entity_poly.type
_entity_poly.pdbx_seq_one_letter_code
_entity_poly.pdbx_strand_id
1 'polypeptide(L)'
;MPNSVSTPAKFTLTLSAAGVLLHVYTAVFRADGGLSWFLLGLVLLSCLPYGIAAALTRARRAHLLALGWAIASLLADLYMHYSVFVAPKGSTAALGLLFMPIWNLLVIGPAGAVAVWGCHRLFAAGRRTA
;
A
#
# COMPACT_ATOMS: atom_id res chain seq x y z
N MET A 1 -0.20 9.09 -29.52
CA MET A 1 1.16 9.11 -28.91
C MET A 1 1.12 8.28 -27.64
N PRO A 2 1.99 7.27 -27.46
CA PRO A 2 2.05 6.56 -26.18
C PRO A 2 2.54 7.56 -25.11
N ASN A 3 1.68 7.87 -24.14
CA ASN A 3 2.06 8.68 -22.98
C ASN A 3 3.09 7.86 -22.18
N SER A 4 4.34 8.31 -22.14
CA SER A 4 5.34 7.69 -21.27
C SER A 4 4.87 7.80 -19.81
N VAL A 5 4.78 6.65 -19.14
CA VAL A 5 4.38 6.60 -17.73
C VAL A 5 5.42 7.36 -16.91
N SER A 6 4.99 8.35 -16.13
CA SER A 6 5.90 9.15 -15.30
C SER A 6 6.65 8.28 -14.28
N THR A 7 7.86 8.69 -13.89
CA THR A 7 8.67 7.96 -12.91
C THR A 7 7.92 7.63 -11.60
N PRO A 8 7.20 8.57 -10.96
CA PRO A 8 6.41 8.26 -9.75
C PRO A 8 5.31 7.21 -10.00
N ALA A 9 4.69 7.22 -11.17
CA ALA A 9 3.69 6.23 -11.54
C ALA A 9 4.31 4.84 -11.71
N LYS A 10 5.51 4.71 -12.31
CA LYS A 10 6.24 3.44 -12.38
C LYS A 10 6.53 2.88 -10.99
N PHE A 11 7.08 3.70 -10.09
CA PHE A 11 7.34 3.29 -8.70
C PHE A 11 6.05 2.87 -7.98
N THR A 12 4.97 3.63 -8.14
CA THR A 12 3.66 3.29 -7.56
C THR A 12 3.19 1.90 -8.01
N LEU A 13 3.29 1.61 -9.32
CA LEU A 13 2.90 0.31 -9.86
C LEU A 13 3.79 -0.82 -9.32
N THR A 14 5.11 -0.61 -9.24
CA THR A 14 6.04 -1.59 -8.65
C THR A 14 5.72 -1.88 -7.19
N LEU A 15 5.49 -0.84 -6.38
CA LEU A 15 5.12 -1.00 -4.97
C LEU A 15 3.75 -1.67 -4.81
N SER A 16 2.80 -1.34 -5.69
CA SER A 16 1.48 -1.98 -5.71
C SER A 16 1.58 -3.47 -6.04
N ALA A 17 2.40 -3.83 -7.02
CA ALA A 17 2.68 -5.22 -7.36
C ALA A 17 3.34 -5.96 -6.19
N ALA A 18 4.31 -5.34 -5.52
CA ALA A 18 4.96 -5.91 -4.33
C ALA A 18 3.96 -6.15 -3.19
N GLY A 19 3.04 -5.22 -2.94
CA GLY A 19 1.98 -5.37 -1.95
C GLY A 19 1.01 -6.52 -2.27
N VAL A 20 0.56 -6.61 -3.52
CA VAL A 20 -0.27 -7.74 -3.99
C VAL A 20 0.47 -9.06 -3.81
N LEU A 21 1.74 -9.13 -4.19
CA LEU A 21 2.56 -10.33 -4.01
C LEU A 21 2.72 -10.71 -2.54
N LEU A 22 2.89 -9.75 -1.64
CA LEU A 22 2.96 -10.00 -0.19
C LEU A 22 1.67 -10.65 0.33
N HIS A 23 0.51 -10.17 -0.11
CA HIS A 23 -0.79 -10.72 0.30
C HIS A 23 -1.03 -12.12 -0.27
N VAL A 24 -0.68 -12.35 -1.54
CA VAL A 24 -0.73 -13.68 -2.16
C VAL A 24 0.23 -14.64 -1.43
N TYR A 25 1.46 -14.21 -1.15
CA TYR A 25 2.43 -15.00 -0.41
C TYR A 25 1.90 -15.38 0.97
N THR A 26 1.34 -14.41 1.70
CA THR A 26 0.78 -14.64 3.03
C THR A 26 -0.38 -15.64 2.98
N ALA A 27 -1.30 -15.49 2.02
CA ALA A 27 -2.44 -16.39 1.89
C ALA A 27 -2.05 -17.82 1.46
N VAL A 28 -1.07 -17.97 0.56
CA VAL A 28 -0.69 -19.29 0.02
C VAL A 28 0.24 -20.05 0.97
N PHE A 29 1.18 -19.35 1.62
CA PHE A 29 2.27 -20.00 2.35
C PHE A 29 2.21 -19.83 3.87
N ARG A 30 1.39 -18.90 4.38
CA ARG A 30 1.31 -18.62 5.81
C ARG A 30 -0.06 -18.87 6.44
N ALA A 31 -1.11 -19.06 5.64
CA ALA A 31 -2.43 -19.35 6.17
C ALA A 31 -2.58 -20.84 6.50
N ASP A 32 -2.96 -21.14 7.73
CA ASP A 32 -3.33 -22.49 8.16
C ASP A 32 -4.71 -22.87 7.60
N GLY A 33 -4.87 -24.14 7.19
CA GLY A 33 -6.16 -24.68 6.73
C GLY A 33 -6.45 -24.52 5.22
N GLY A 34 -5.51 -23.97 4.44
CA GLY A 34 -5.62 -23.90 2.98
C GLY A 34 -6.50 -22.76 2.45
N LEU A 35 -6.70 -22.73 1.13
CA LEU A 35 -7.42 -21.64 0.45
C LEU A 35 -8.93 -21.75 0.70
N SER A 36 -9.51 -20.74 1.38
CA SER A 36 -10.95 -20.64 1.63
C SER A 36 -11.55 -19.40 0.96
N TRP A 37 -12.87 -19.38 0.78
CA TRP A 37 -13.59 -18.19 0.26
C TRP A 37 -13.39 -16.96 1.13
N PHE A 38 -13.30 -17.16 2.45
CA PHE A 38 -12.98 -16.09 3.39
C PHE A 38 -11.59 -15.52 3.14
N LEU A 39 -10.57 -16.38 3.02
CA LEU A 39 -9.20 -15.95 2.74
C LEU A 39 -9.09 -15.26 1.38
N LEU A 40 -9.80 -15.74 0.37
CA LEU A 40 -9.88 -15.09 -0.94
C LEU A 40 -10.47 -13.67 -0.82
N GLY A 41 -11.60 -13.53 -0.11
CA GLY A 41 -12.21 -12.23 0.15
C GLY A 41 -11.26 -11.28 0.88
N LEU A 42 -10.52 -11.80 1.86
CA LEU A 42 -9.52 -11.02 2.59
C LEU A 42 -8.37 -10.58 1.69
N VAL A 43 -7.82 -11.45 0.84
CA VAL A 43 -6.76 -11.09 -0.13
C VAL A 43 -7.26 -10.01 -1.08
N LEU A 44 -8.48 -10.14 -1.63
CA LEU A 44 -9.05 -9.14 -2.52
C LEU A 44 -9.21 -7.78 -1.81
N LEU A 45 -9.67 -7.78 -0.56
CA LEU A 45 -9.76 -6.57 0.25
C LEU A 45 -8.36 -5.97 0.52
N SER A 46 -7.38 -6.79 0.87
CA SER A 46 -5.98 -6.40 1.09
C SER A 46 -5.31 -5.85 -0.17
N CYS A 47 -5.74 -6.29 -1.35
CA CYS A 47 -5.27 -5.76 -2.63
C CYS A 47 -5.91 -4.41 -2.99
N LEU A 48 -7.03 -4.03 -2.39
CA LEU A 48 -7.78 -2.82 -2.73
C LEU A 48 -6.99 -1.51 -2.55
N PRO A 49 -6.23 -1.29 -1.44
CA PRO A 49 -5.35 -0.12 -1.31
C PRO A 49 -4.39 0.05 -2.49
N TYR A 50 -3.84 -1.05 -3.00
CA TYR A 50 -2.92 -1.05 -4.14
C TYR A 50 -3.64 -0.83 -5.47
N GLY A 51 -4.85 -1.37 -5.62
CA GLY A 51 -5.73 -1.08 -6.75
C GLY A 51 -6.07 0.42 -6.84
N ILE A 52 -6.36 1.05 -5.69
CA ILE A 52 -6.61 2.50 -5.60
C ILE A 52 -5.36 3.28 -5.96
N ALA A 53 -4.20 2.95 -5.38
CA ALA A 53 -2.95 3.61 -5.71
C ALA A 53 -2.62 3.50 -7.21
N ALA A 54 -2.76 2.31 -7.80
CA ALA A 54 -2.60 2.11 -9.23
C ALA A 54 -3.60 2.93 -10.06
N ALA A 55 -4.87 3.01 -9.65
CA ALA A 55 -5.88 3.82 -10.34
C ALA A 55 -5.55 5.31 -10.29
N LEU A 56 -5.04 5.82 -9.17
CA LEU A 56 -4.61 7.21 -9.01
C LEU A 56 -3.47 7.58 -9.96
N THR A 57 -2.63 6.63 -10.39
CA THR A 57 -1.59 6.90 -11.39
C THR A 57 -2.14 7.28 -12.77
N ARG A 58 -3.42 6.98 -13.06
CA ARG A 58 -4.08 7.39 -14.32
C ARG A 58 -4.44 8.88 -14.34
N ALA A 59 -4.58 9.50 -13.18
CA ALA A 59 -4.91 10.91 -13.06
C ALA A 59 -3.64 11.76 -13.07
N ARG A 60 -3.46 12.60 -14.12
CA ARG A 60 -2.24 13.38 -14.40
C ARG A 60 -1.65 14.17 -13.22
N ARG A 61 -2.48 14.60 -12.26
CA ARG A 61 -2.06 15.41 -11.10
C ARG A 61 -1.93 14.62 -9.80
N ALA A 62 -2.24 13.32 -9.80
CA ALA A 62 -2.31 12.50 -8.59
C ALA A 62 -1.13 11.52 -8.45
N HIS A 63 -0.13 11.55 -9.35
CA HIS A 63 0.93 10.54 -9.32
C HIS A 63 1.76 10.55 -8.02
N LEU A 64 1.93 11.73 -7.38
CA LEU A 64 2.62 11.83 -6.09
C LEU A 64 1.74 11.34 -4.92
N LEU A 65 0.43 11.58 -4.99
CA LEU A 65 -0.53 11.05 -4.01
C LEU A 65 -0.58 9.52 -4.09
N ALA A 66 -0.62 8.99 -5.31
CA ALA A 66 -0.57 7.58 -5.60
C ALA A 66 0.69 6.91 -5.03
N LEU A 67 1.85 7.55 -5.20
CA LEU A 67 3.12 7.07 -4.67
C LEU A 67 3.11 7.04 -3.13
N GLY A 68 2.68 8.13 -2.48
CA GLY A 68 2.60 8.18 -1.03
C GLY A 68 1.64 7.16 -0.44
N TRP A 69 0.49 6.95 -1.10
CA TRP A 69 -0.47 5.91 -0.72
C TRP A 69 0.15 4.51 -0.77
N ALA A 70 0.81 4.17 -1.88
CA ALA A 70 1.42 2.86 -2.07
C ALA A 70 2.56 2.60 -1.08
N ILE A 71 3.42 3.60 -0.83
CA ILE A 71 4.51 3.49 0.14
C ILE A 71 3.96 3.22 1.54
N ALA A 72 3.01 4.04 2.01
CA ALA A 72 2.50 3.92 3.37
C ALA A 72 1.75 2.60 3.58
N SER A 73 0.92 2.19 2.62
CA SER A 73 0.19 0.91 2.67
C SER A 73 1.15 -0.27 2.70
N LEU A 74 2.18 -0.28 1.85
CA LEU A 74 3.16 -1.36 1.80
C LEU A 74 3.99 -1.44 3.10
N LEU A 75 4.42 -0.30 3.65
CA LEU A 75 5.17 -0.28 4.90
C LEU A 75 4.33 -0.80 6.07
N ALA A 76 3.06 -0.42 6.14
CA ALA A 76 2.15 -0.93 7.16
C ALA A 76 1.91 -2.44 7.01
N ASP A 77 1.72 -2.93 5.78
CA ASP A 77 1.55 -4.36 5.52
C ASP A 77 2.83 -5.16 5.83
N LEU A 78 4.01 -4.64 5.49
CA LEU A 78 5.29 -5.25 5.84
C LEU A 78 5.48 -5.30 7.36
N TYR A 79 5.15 -4.20 8.05
CA TYR A 79 5.17 -4.16 9.50
C TYR A 79 4.23 -5.22 10.10
N MET A 80 3.00 -5.31 9.60
CA MET A 80 2.02 -6.28 10.09
C MET A 80 2.49 -7.71 9.83
N HIS A 81 2.95 -8.01 8.60
CA HIS A 81 3.50 -9.30 8.24
C HIS A 81 4.67 -9.70 9.15
N TYR A 82 5.62 -8.79 9.38
CA TYR A 82 6.73 -9.00 10.30
C TYR A 82 6.24 -9.27 11.74
N SER A 83 5.29 -8.46 12.22
CA SER A 83 4.74 -8.55 13.58
C SER A 83 3.94 -9.83 13.86
N VAL A 84 3.44 -10.49 12.82
CA VAL A 84 2.67 -11.75 12.96
C VAL A 84 3.56 -12.96 12.71
N PHE A 85 4.39 -12.95 11.67
CA PHE A 85 5.08 -14.16 11.20
C PHE A 85 6.57 -14.22 11.52
N VAL A 86 7.19 -13.12 11.93
CA VAL A 86 8.64 -13.07 12.22
C VAL A 86 8.91 -12.79 13.70
N ALA A 87 8.22 -11.81 14.27
CA ALA A 87 8.34 -11.44 15.68
C ALA A 87 6.94 -11.31 16.32
N PRO A 88 6.22 -12.44 16.51
CA PRO A 88 4.87 -12.46 17.07
C PRO A 88 4.82 -11.79 18.45
N LYS A 89 4.08 -10.68 18.57
CA LYS A 89 3.95 -9.90 19.82
C LYS A 89 2.78 -10.34 20.72
N GLY A 90 2.02 -11.35 20.33
CA GLY A 90 0.90 -11.92 21.10
C GLY A 90 -0.16 -12.56 20.21
N SER A 91 -1.09 -13.31 20.81
CA SER A 91 -2.15 -14.05 20.09
C SER A 91 -3.13 -13.15 19.34
N THR A 92 -3.14 -11.84 19.62
CA THR A 92 -3.98 -10.85 18.92
C THR A 92 -3.34 -10.29 17.65
N ALA A 93 -2.07 -10.60 17.37
CA ALA A 93 -1.37 -10.06 16.20
C ALA A 93 -2.06 -10.46 14.88
N ALA A 94 -2.64 -11.66 14.81
CA ALA A 94 -3.40 -12.14 13.64
C ALA A 94 -4.65 -11.30 13.35
N LEU A 95 -5.30 -10.71 14.37
CA LEU A 95 -6.40 -9.76 14.15
C LEU A 95 -5.92 -8.52 13.40
N GLY A 96 -4.65 -8.15 13.58
CA GLY A 96 -4.02 -7.08 12.83
C GLY A 96 -4.07 -7.32 11.32
N LEU A 97 -3.87 -8.56 10.85
CA LEU A 97 -3.98 -8.88 9.41
C LEU A 97 -5.41 -8.73 8.88
N LEU A 98 -6.42 -8.95 9.71
CA LEU A 98 -7.82 -8.81 9.32
C LEU A 98 -8.21 -7.34 9.11
N PHE A 99 -7.74 -6.45 10.00
CA PHE A 99 -8.12 -5.05 9.99
C PHE A 99 -7.14 -4.14 9.24
N MET A 100 -5.90 -4.56 8.99
CA MET A 100 -4.89 -3.73 8.30
C MET A 100 -5.36 -3.23 6.93
N PRO A 101 -6.04 -4.01 6.07
CA PRO A 101 -6.58 -3.50 4.81
C PRO A 101 -7.52 -2.31 4.99
N ILE A 102 -8.35 -2.35 6.03
CA ILE A 102 -9.29 -1.27 6.37
C ILE A 102 -8.52 -0.04 6.85
N TRP A 103 -7.51 -0.22 7.71
CA TRP A 103 -6.63 0.87 8.13
C TRP A 103 -5.87 1.50 6.95
N ASN A 104 -5.40 0.70 6.00
CA ASN A 104 -4.76 1.16 4.78
C ASN A 104 -5.71 2.00 3.91
N LEU A 105 -6.97 1.59 3.78
CA LEU A 105 -7.97 2.32 3.00
C LEU A 105 -8.37 3.64 3.66
N LEU A 106 -8.62 3.63 4.96
CA LEU A 106 -9.25 4.75 5.66
C LEU A 106 -8.26 5.78 6.20
N VAL A 107 -7.05 5.35 6.59
CA VAL A 107 -6.13 6.20 7.35
C VAL A 107 -4.73 6.18 6.76
N ILE A 108 -4.07 5.02 6.67
CA ILE A 108 -2.63 4.94 6.37
C ILE A 108 -2.33 5.35 4.92
N GLY A 109 -3.08 4.82 3.95
CA GLY A 109 -2.95 5.21 2.54
C GLY A 109 -3.21 6.70 2.31
N PRO A 110 -4.35 7.26 2.78
CA PRO A 110 -4.61 8.71 2.71
C PRO A 110 -3.54 9.55 3.39
N ALA A 111 -3.10 9.18 4.59
CA ALA A 111 -2.06 9.89 5.33
C ALA A 111 -0.72 9.88 4.56
N GLY A 112 -0.33 8.73 4.00
CA GLY A 112 0.85 8.61 3.15
C GLY A 112 0.78 9.49 1.91
N ALA A 113 -0.37 9.54 1.24
CA ALA A 113 -0.62 10.40 0.10
C ALA A 113 -0.42 11.88 0.46
N VAL A 114 -1.06 12.34 1.56
CA VAL A 114 -0.95 13.72 2.04
C VAL A 114 0.49 14.05 2.44
N ALA A 115 1.20 13.14 3.12
CA ALA A 115 2.57 13.36 3.56
C ALA A 115 3.53 13.58 2.37
N VAL A 116 3.51 12.69 1.36
CA VAL A 116 4.40 12.82 0.18
C VAL A 116 4.07 14.07 -0.62
N TRP A 117 2.78 14.37 -0.81
CA TRP A 117 2.37 15.60 -1.48
C TRP A 117 2.78 16.86 -0.71
N GLY A 118 2.61 16.87 0.61
CA GLY A 118 2.98 17.98 1.49
C GLY A 118 4.48 18.24 1.47
N CYS A 119 5.30 17.19 1.62
CA CYS A 119 6.76 17.29 1.48
C CYS A 119 7.15 17.90 0.13
N HIS A 120 6.58 17.41 -0.97
CA HIS A 120 6.85 17.95 -2.30
C HIS A 120 6.49 19.45 -2.41
N ARG A 121 5.37 19.87 -1.82
CA ARG A 121 4.95 21.29 -1.79
C ARG A 121 5.96 22.15 -1.03
N LEU A 122 6.44 21.71 0.12
CA LEU A 122 7.42 22.43 0.93
C LEU A 122 8.77 22.59 0.19
N PHE A 123 9.29 21.53 -0.42
CA PHE A 123 10.53 21.59 -1.21
C PHE A 123 10.38 22.39 -2.52
N ALA A 124 9.18 22.44 -3.10
CA ALA A 124 8.92 23.27 -4.27
C ALA A 124 8.82 24.77 -3.90
N ALA A 125 8.30 25.08 -2.72
CA ALA A 125 8.21 26.46 -2.22
C ALA A 125 9.60 27.03 -1.89
N GLY A 126 10.45 26.27 -1.18
CA GLY A 126 11.80 26.72 -0.81
C GLY A 126 12.75 26.98 -2.00
N ARG A 127 12.51 26.31 -3.14
CA ARG A 127 13.27 26.54 -4.38
C ARG A 127 12.88 27.79 -5.17
N ARG A 128 11.77 28.45 -4.80
CA ARG A 128 11.34 29.71 -5.44
C ARG A 128 11.84 30.95 -4.70
N THR A 129 12.35 30.77 -3.49
CA THR A 129 12.82 31.84 -2.60
C THR A 129 14.34 31.87 -2.45
N ALA A 130 15.05 30.95 -3.14
CA ALA A 130 16.51 30.88 -3.23
C ALA A 130 16.92 31.17 -4.67
#